data_AF-A0A0B2A157-F1
#
_entry.id   AF-A0A0B2A157-F1
#
_cell.length_a   1.000
_cell.length_b   1.000
_cell.length_c   1.000
_cell.angle_alpha   90.00
_cell.angle_beta   90.00
_cell.angle_gamma   90.00
#
_symmetry.space_group_name_H-M   'P 1'
#
loop_
_entity.id
_entity.type
_entity.pdbx_description
1 polymer ?
#
loop_
_entity_poly.entity_id
_entity_poly.type
_entity_poly.pdbx_seq_one_letter_code
_entity_poly.pdbx_strand_id
1 'polypeptide(L)'
;MVGVTALQKLLFPATTAAYLRQGSSLLAGPVVRIADAIGWRTPVEVLSAYGLDAAGVESVDVLRFENTPLTRLSVPQAGDATSVAGYDLGFLRGPGAGVVPVWDVAPTTVPRDSELWRIHADGKQELISAYAGPAFGWRGTGVFVPPTMIPGPRAQWHGAEYAASWTDPGHLEIVTLAETAPDGFEQTRPNVFRRVVEAAECSRIFEVSFTSVWRGAIRCTMLQSNQEQAAVLLHCDAQTAADAGAVALEPGVFWHLVPQAELTEVSGTTSELPVA
;
A
#
# COMPACT_ATOMS: atom_id res chain seq x y z
N MET A 1 -1.58 -19.66 14.87
CA MET A 1 -1.68 -19.22 13.48
C MET A 1 -2.74 -18.13 13.41
N VAL A 2 -2.34 -16.87 13.29
CA VAL A 2 -3.27 -15.82 12.85
C VAL A 2 -3.62 -16.19 11.41
N GLY A 3 -4.89 -16.45 11.13
CA GLY A 3 -5.32 -16.83 9.79
C GLY A 3 -4.93 -15.76 8.79
N VAL A 4 -4.31 -16.16 7.67
CA VAL A 4 -4.04 -15.25 6.58
C VAL A 4 -5.37 -14.71 6.07
N THR A 5 -5.58 -13.41 6.24
CA THR A 5 -6.80 -12.74 5.81
C THR A 5 -6.56 -12.16 4.43
N ALA A 6 -7.25 -12.70 3.43
CA ALA A 6 -7.18 -12.17 2.08
C ALA A 6 -8.10 -10.94 1.94
N LEU A 7 -7.53 -9.86 1.44
CA LEU A 7 -8.14 -8.53 1.36
C LEU A 7 -8.32 -8.10 -0.11
N GLN A 8 -9.34 -7.28 -0.35
CA GLN A 8 -9.61 -6.63 -1.63
C GLN A 8 -9.67 -5.12 -1.43
N LYS A 9 -9.00 -4.40 -2.34
CA LYS A 9 -9.02 -2.94 -2.43
C LYS A 9 -9.58 -2.53 -3.79
N LEU A 10 -10.55 -1.62 -3.81
CA LEU A 10 -10.93 -0.92 -5.04
C LEU A 10 -9.79 0.02 -5.46
N LEU A 11 -9.35 -0.06 -6.71
CA LEU A 11 -8.34 0.83 -7.26
C LEU A 11 -8.99 1.90 -8.12
N PHE A 12 -8.66 3.15 -7.82
CA PHE A 12 -9.01 4.29 -8.65
C PHE A 12 -8.02 4.42 -9.81
N PRO A 13 -8.41 5.06 -10.93
CA PRO A 13 -7.55 5.18 -12.12
C PRO A 13 -6.16 5.75 -11.83
N ALA A 14 -6.04 6.69 -10.89
CA ALA A 14 -4.75 7.25 -10.47
C ALA A 14 -3.86 6.21 -9.79
N THR A 15 -4.41 5.38 -8.90
CA THR A 15 -3.68 4.28 -8.24
C THR A 15 -3.29 3.19 -9.23
N THR A 16 -4.20 2.76 -10.12
CA THR A 16 -3.86 1.82 -11.21
C THR A 16 -2.72 2.36 -12.06
N ALA A 17 -2.76 3.65 -12.42
CA ALA A 17 -1.69 4.29 -13.16
C ALA A 17 -0.36 4.32 -12.40
N ALA A 18 -0.40 4.63 -11.10
CA ALA A 18 0.78 4.63 -10.24
C ALA A 18 1.43 3.24 -10.20
N TYR A 19 0.64 2.18 -10.11
CA TYR A 19 1.16 0.80 -10.14
C TYR A 19 1.72 0.43 -11.51
N LEU A 20 0.91 0.55 -12.56
CA LEU A 20 1.24 -0.03 -13.86
C LEU A 20 2.20 0.83 -14.70
N ARG A 21 2.15 2.16 -14.54
CA ARG A 21 2.98 3.10 -15.35
C ARG A 21 4.14 3.69 -14.58
N GLN A 22 4.03 3.80 -13.25
CA GLN A 22 5.06 4.41 -12.42
C GLN A 22 5.77 3.40 -11.52
N GLY A 23 5.29 2.15 -11.43
CA GLY A 23 5.90 1.10 -10.62
C GLY A 23 5.76 1.32 -9.11
N SER A 24 4.87 2.21 -8.67
CA SER A 24 4.59 2.45 -7.25
C SER A 24 4.21 1.16 -6.55
N SER A 25 4.67 1.00 -5.32
CA SER A 25 4.27 -0.10 -4.43
C SER A 25 3.53 0.40 -3.20
N LEU A 26 3.10 1.67 -3.17
CA LEU A 26 2.36 2.22 -2.04
C LEU A 26 0.99 1.54 -1.89
N LEU A 27 0.73 1.00 -0.69
CA LEU A 27 -0.57 0.50 -0.27
C LEU A 27 -1.05 1.32 0.93
N ALA A 28 -2.24 1.90 0.83
CA ALA A 28 -2.92 2.62 1.91
C ALA A 28 -4.44 2.59 1.69
N GLY A 29 -5.22 3.01 2.68
CA GLY A 29 -6.65 3.27 2.54
C GLY A 29 -7.55 2.03 2.60
N PRO A 30 -8.81 2.13 2.12
CA PRO A 30 -9.88 1.24 2.52
C PRO A 30 -9.78 -0.10 1.81
N VAL A 31 -9.97 -1.17 2.59
CA VAL A 31 -10.00 -2.56 2.13
C VAL A 31 -11.09 -3.33 2.81
N VAL A 32 -11.53 -4.41 2.16
CA VAL A 32 -12.49 -5.37 2.69
C VAL A 32 -11.92 -6.78 2.61
N ARG A 33 -12.50 -7.75 3.32
CA ARG A 33 -12.11 -9.15 3.11
C ARG A 33 -12.64 -9.63 1.77
N ILE A 34 -11.85 -10.41 1.04
CA ILE A 34 -12.30 -11.03 -0.22
C ILE A 34 -13.57 -11.87 0.00
N ALA A 35 -13.65 -12.58 1.13
CA ALA A 35 -14.82 -13.40 1.48
C ALA A 35 -16.12 -12.58 1.55
N ASP A 36 -16.05 -11.32 1.99
CA ASP A 36 -17.22 -10.44 2.08
C ASP A 36 -17.54 -9.77 0.73
N ALA A 37 -16.57 -9.71 -0.18
CA ALA A 37 -16.68 -9.11 -1.52
C ALA A 37 -16.88 -10.14 -2.65
N ILE A 38 -16.97 -11.43 -2.34
CA ILE A 38 -16.99 -12.52 -3.35
C ILE A 38 -18.18 -12.44 -4.32
N GLY A 39 -19.27 -11.79 -3.88
CA GLY A 39 -20.47 -11.54 -4.67
C GLY A 39 -20.37 -10.33 -5.60
N TRP A 40 -19.34 -9.49 -5.47
CA TRP A 40 -19.19 -8.28 -6.28
C TRP A 40 -18.49 -8.63 -7.58
N ARG A 41 -19.28 -9.03 -8.57
CA ARG A 41 -18.79 -9.58 -9.83
C ARG A 41 -18.81 -8.57 -10.95
N THR A 42 -19.49 -7.44 -10.80
CA THR A 42 -19.60 -6.39 -11.80
C THR A 42 -19.11 -5.04 -11.25
N PRO A 43 -18.71 -4.09 -12.12
CA PRO A 43 -18.42 -2.71 -11.74
C PRO A 43 -19.52 -2.07 -10.90
N VAL A 44 -20.79 -2.30 -11.28
CA VAL A 44 -21.95 -1.75 -10.58
C VAL A 44 -22.01 -2.24 -9.15
N GLU A 45 -21.84 -3.54 -8.91
CA GLU A 45 -21.86 -4.12 -7.56
C GLU A 45 -20.70 -3.62 -6.71
N VAL A 46 -19.50 -3.54 -7.29
CA VAL A 46 -18.32 -3.03 -6.58
C VAL A 46 -18.53 -1.56 -6.23
N LEU A 47 -18.79 -0.68 -7.20
CA LEU A 47 -18.90 0.76 -6.96
C LEU A 47 -20.06 1.11 -6.02
N SER A 48 -21.22 0.44 -6.17
CA SER A 48 -22.36 0.64 -5.27
C SER A 48 -22.01 0.28 -3.83
N ALA A 49 -21.18 -0.74 -3.60
CA ALA A 49 -20.71 -1.10 -2.26
C ALA A 49 -19.95 0.05 -1.60
N TYR A 50 -19.12 0.74 -2.37
CA TYR A 50 -18.36 1.92 -1.94
C TYR A 50 -19.18 3.22 -2.01
N GLY A 51 -20.48 3.17 -2.32
CA GLY A 51 -21.35 4.34 -2.44
C GLY A 51 -21.02 5.26 -3.61
N LEU A 52 -20.34 4.73 -4.64
CA LEU A 52 -19.91 5.44 -5.83
C LEU A 52 -20.90 5.23 -6.99
N ASP A 53 -21.04 6.24 -7.85
CA ASP A 53 -21.82 6.11 -9.08
C ASP A 53 -21.12 5.16 -10.06
N ALA A 54 -21.91 4.26 -10.65
CA ALA A 54 -21.46 3.27 -11.63
C ALA A 54 -21.91 3.59 -13.06
N ALA A 55 -22.62 4.71 -13.27
CA ALA A 55 -23.15 5.07 -14.57
C ALA A 55 -22.03 5.15 -15.64
N GLY A 56 -22.16 4.33 -16.68
CA GLY A 56 -21.23 4.30 -17.82
C GLY A 56 -19.87 3.66 -17.52
N VAL A 57 -19.67 3.05 -16.35
CA VAL A 57 -18.41 2.38 -16.02
C VAL A 57 -18.38 0.96 -16.60
N GLU A 58 -17.49 0.73 -17.56
CA GLU A 58 -17.34 -0.58 -18.23
C GLU A 58 -16.51 -1.58 -17.42
N SER A 59 -15.59 -1.09 -16.58
CA SER A 59 -14.73 -1.92 -15.75
C SER A 59 -14.23 -1.19 -14.50
N VAL A 60 -13.92 -1.94 -13.45
CA VAL A 60 -13.17 -1.46 -12.28
C VAL A 60 -11.95 -2.31 -12.05
N ASP A 61 -10.91 -1.73 -11.49
CA ASP A 61 -9.71 -2.44 -11.07
C ASP A 61 -9.74 -2.68 -9.56
N VAL A 62 -9.31 -3.86 -9.12
CA VAL A 62 -9.17 -4.20 -7.70
C VAL A 62 -7.79 -4.83 -7.45
N LEU A 63 -7.22 -4.55 -6.28
CA LEU A 63 -6.05 -5.25 -5.77
C LEU A 63 -6.49 -6.33 -4.78
N ARG A 64 -6.03 -7.56 -4.97
CA ARG A 64 -6.22 -8.66 -4.04
C ARG A 64 -4.88 -9.04 -3.44
N PHE A 65 -4.84 -9.19 -2.13
CA PHE A 65 -3.58 -9.44 -1.41
C PHE A 65 -3.82 -10.12 -0.07
N GLU A 66 -2.78 -10.75 0.45
CA GLU A 66 -2.79 -11.34 1.79
C GLU A 66 -2.29 -10.33 2.83
N ASN A 67 -2.97 -10.29 3.98
CA ASN A 67 -2.52 -9.48 5.10
C ASN A 67 -1.19 -10.01 5.64
N THR A 68 -0.17 -9.15 5.72
CA THR A 68 1.14 -9.53 6.30
C THR A 68 1.19 -9.17 7.79
N PRO A 69 2.12 -9.74 8.57
CA PRO A 69 2.22 -9.45 10.01
C PRO A 69 2.42 -7.97 10.37
N LEU A 70 3.02 -7.17 9.48
CA LEU A 70 3.21 -5.73 9.66
C LEU A 70 2.17 -4.86 8.96
N THR A 71 1.24 -5.46 8.19
CA THR A 71 0.11 -4.72 7.63
C THR A 71 -0.81 -4.29 8.76
N ARG A 72 -0.81 -3.01 9.09
CA ARG A 72 -1.67 -2.43 10.13
C ARG A 72 -3.04 -2.08 9.54
N LEU A 73 -4.08 -2.66 10.15
CA LEU A 73 -5.47 -2.40 9.84
C LEU A 73 -6.12 -1.66 11.01
N SER A 74 -6.86 -0.59 10.71
CA SER A 74 -7.70 0.10 11.68
C SER A 74 -9.14 0.16 11.19
N VAL A 75 -10.09 0.22 12.12
CA VAL A 75 -11.48 0.54 11.76
C VAL A 75 -11.54 2.04 11.44
N PRO A 76 -12.12 2.45 10.30
CA PRO A 76 -12.36 3.86 9.97
C PRO A 76 -13.09 4.59 11.10
N GLN A 77 -12.71 5.84 11.39
CA GLN A 77 -13.28 6.63 12.48
C GLN A 77 -13.79 7.98 11.99
N ALA A 78 -15.01 8.33 12.40
CA ALA A 78 -15.60 9.64 12.11
C ALA A 78 -14.70 10.78 12.59
N GLY A 79 -14.40 11.74 11.70
CA GLY A 79 -13.58 12.91 12.02
C GLY A 79 -12.08 12.65 12.15
N ASP A 80 -11.62 11.42 11.92
CA ASP A 80 -10.20 11.13 11.78
C ASP A 80 -9.76 11.52 10.36
N ALA A 81 -8.90 12.53 10.25
CA ALA A 81 -8.35 12.99 8.97
C ALA A 81 -7.42 11.96 8.30
N THR A 82 -7.08 10.88 9.00
CA THR A 82 -6.35 9.72 8.47
C THR A 82 -7.28 8.60 8.02
N SER A 83 -8.57 8.68 8.38
CA SER A 83 -9.56 7.70 7.93
C SER A 83 -10.00 8.01 6.51
N VAL A 84 -9.87 7.01 5.66
CA VAL A 84 -9.96 7.17 4.23
C VAL A 84 -11.41 6.95 3.79
N ALA A 85 -11.94 7.90 3.02
CA ALA A 85 -13.20 7.80 2.27
C ALA A 85 -14.52 7.79 3.06
N GLY A 86 -14.65 8.51 4.18
CA GLY A 86 -15.97 8.82 4.76
C GLY A 86 -16.80 7.60 5.17
N TYR A 87 -16.14 6.46 5.42
CA TYR A 87 -16.77 5.25 5.94
C TYR A 87 -16.79 5.26 7.46
N ASP A 88 -17.22 6.37 8.05
CA ASP A 88 -17.19 6.72 9.47
C ASP A 88 -17.76 5.67 10.42
N LEU A 89 -18.56 4.74 9.90
CA LEU A 89 -19.19 3.65 10.64
C LEU A 89 -18.40 2.33 10.57
N GLY A 90 -17.33 2.25 9.78
CA GLY A 90 -16.56 1.03 9.54
C GLY A 90 -17.27 0.00 8.64
N PHE A 91 -18.30 0.41 7.88
CA PHE A 91 -19.04 -0.47 6.99
C PHE A 91 -19.32 0.15 5.61
N LEU A 92 -19.18 -0.68 4.58
CA LEU A 92 -19.70 -0.47 3.23
C LEU A 92 -21.13 -1.02 3.12
N ARG A 93 -21.90 -0.49 2.15
CA ARG A 93 -23.26 -0.97 1.84
C ARG A 93 -23.22 -1.92 0.67
N GLY A 94 -22.95 -3.20 0.92
CA GLY A 94 -22.89 -4.22 -0.13
C GLY A 94 -24.22 -4.40 -0.89
N PRO A 95 -24.19 -5.06 -2.07
CA PRO A 95 -25.39 -5.44 -2.79
C PRO A 95 -26.34 -6.26 -1.90
N GLY A 96 -27.66 -6.05 -2.05
CA GLY A 96 -28.68 -6.85 -1.35
C GLY A 96 -28.87 -6.53 0.14
N ALA A 97 -28.58 -5.29 0.57
CA ALA A 97 -28.73 -4.81 1.95
C ALA A 97 -27.73 -5.39 2.98
N GLY A 98 -26.66 -6.06 2.53
CA GLY A 98 -25.59 -6.51 3.40
C GLY A 98 -24.67 -5.37 3.84
N VAL A 99 -24.26 -5.38 5.11
CA VAL A 99 -23.16 -4.52 5.60
C VAL A 99 -21.85 -5.27 5.51
N VAL A 100 -20.83 -4.64 4.92
CA VAL A 100 -19.51 -5.25 4.75
C VAL A 100 -18.50 -4.45 5.57
N PRO A 101 -17.81 -5.05 6.55
CA PRO A 101 -16.79 -4.34 7.31
C PRO A 101 -15.68 -3.83 6.39
N VAL A 102 -15.23 -2.60 6.64
CA VAL A 102 -14.10 -1.98 5.96
C VAL A 102 -13.03 -1.62 6.97
N TRP A 103 -11.77 -1.77 6.55
CA TRP A 103 -10.59 -1.41 7.32
C TRP A 103 -9.75 -0.42 6.53
N ASP A 104 -9.13 0.52 7.22
CA ASP A 104 -8.08 1.36 6.65
C ASP A 104 -6.73 0.64 6.82
N VAL A 105 -6.02 0.50 5.71
CA VAL A 105 -4.62 0.06 5.69
C VAL A 105 -3.74 1.28 5.92
N ALA A 106 -2.93 1.24 6.97
CA ALA A 106 -1.90 2.26 7.18
C ALA A 106 -0.88 2.21 6.01
N PRO A 107 -0.28 3.36 5.62
CA PRO A 107 0.67 3.40 4.51
C PRO A 107 1.80 2.38 4.67
N THR A 108 1.94 1.49 3.69
CA THR A 108 2.96 0.43 3.63
C THR A 108 3.23 0.07 2.17
N THR A 109 4.00 -1.00 1.91
CA THR A 109 4.21 -1.54 0.57
C THR A 109 3.23 -2.67 0.25
N VAL A 110 2.80 -2.74 -1.01
CA VAL A 110 2.01 -3.85 -1.56
C VAL A 110 2.73 -5.18 -1.25
N PRO A 111 2.04 -6.15 -0.60
CA PRO A 111 2.62 -7.45 -0.32
C PRO A 111 3.03 -8.18 -1.60
N ARG A 112 4.08 -9.00 -1.51
CA ARG A 112 4.43 -9.95 -2.57
C ARG A 112 3.20 -10.81 -2.92
N ASP A 113 3.11 -11.15 -4.21
CA ASP A 113 2.06 -11.97 -4.82
C ASP A 113 0.66 -11.36 -4.77
N SER A 114 0.56 -10.06 -4.47
CA SER A 114 -0.67 -9.29 -4.69
C SER A 114 -1.01 -9.23 -6.18
N GLU A 115 -2.30 -9.29 -6.50
CA GLU A 115 -2.81 -9.37 -7.86
C GLU A 115 -3.73 -8.19 -8.18
N LEU A 116 -3.46 -7.51 -9.29
CA LEU A 116 -4.33 -6.48 -9.86
C LEU A 116 -5.28 -7.14 -10.85
N TRP A 117 -6.56 -7.10 -10.55
CA TRP A 117 -7.63 -7.67 -11.35
C TRP A 117 -8.50 -6.57 -11.94
N ARG A 118 -8.90 -6.71 -13.20
CA ARG A 118 -9.96 -5.92 -13.82
C ARG A 118 -11.25 -6.72 -13.83
N ILE A 119 -12.32 -6.12 -13.31
CA ILE A 119 -13.67 -6.66 -13.32
C ILE A 119 -14.46 -5.93 -14.40
N HIS A 120 -14.91 -6.66 -15.41
CA HIS A 120 -15.65 -6.13 -16.56
C HIS A 120 -17.17 -6.18 -16.33
N ALA A 121 -17.93 -5.39 -17.10
CA ALA A 121 -19.39 -5.29 -16.99
C ALA A 121 -20.14 -6.63 -17.17
N ASP A 122 -19.57 -7.57 -17.94
CA ASP A 122 -20.13 -8.91 -18.15
C ASP A 122 -19.80 -9.91 -17.01
N GLY A 123 -19.06 -9.45 -15.99
CA GLY A 123 -18.61 -10.26 -14.87
C GLY A 123 -17.29 -11.01 -15.11
N LYS A 124 -16.69 -10.89 -16.29
CA LYS A 124 -15.36 -11.42 -16.57
C LYS A 124 -14.34 -10.72 -15.66
N GLN A 125 -13.43 -11.51 -15.10
CA GLN A 125 -12.29 -11.00 -14.34
C GLN A 125 -11.00 -11.32 -15.07
N GLU A 126 -10.17 -10.30 -15.25
CA GLU A 126 -8.91 -10.38 -15.99
C GLU A 126 -7.76 -10.01 -15.05
N LEU A 127 -6.78 -10.90 -14.92
CA LEU A 127 -5.54 -10.58 -14.21
C LEU A 127 -4.71 -9.65 -15.08
N ILE A 128 -4.50 -8.41 -14.61
CA ILE A 128 -3.76 -7.38 -15.34
C ILE A 128 -2.27 -7.45 -15.00
N SER A 129 -1.95 -7.61 -13.71
CA SER A 129 -0.56 -7.70 -13.23
C SER A 129 -0.52 -8.35 -11.85
N ALA A 130 0.67 -8.80 -11.44
CA ALA A 130 0.94 -9.25 -10.10
C ALA A 130 2.22 -8.56 -9.57
N TYR A 131 2.21 -8.18 -8.30
CA TYR A 131 3.37 -7.59 -7.65
C TYR A 131 4.32 -8.69 -7.18
N ALA A 132 5.45 -8.82 -7.85
CA ALA A 132 6.43 -9.87 -7.60
C ALA A 132 7.43 -9.49 -6.50
N GLY A 133 7.04 -8.61 -5.56
CA GLY A 133 7.85 -8.14 -4.45
C GLY A 133 8.89 -7.07 -4.82
N PRO A 134 9.59 -6.51 -3.80
CA PRO A 134 10.44 -5.34 -3.94
C PRO A 134 11.62 -5.52 -4.91
N ALA A 135 12.13 -6.75 -5.06
CA ALA A 135 13.20 -7.03 -6.00
C ALA A 135 12.72 -7.03 -7.47
N PHE A 136 11.43 -7.16 -7.75
CA PHE A 136 10.89 -7.35 -9.10
C PHE A 136 9.87 -6.29 -9.54
N GLY A 137 9.09 -5.73 -8.62
CA GLY A 137 7.99 -4.83 -8.94
C GLY A 137 6.82 -5.53 -9.63
N TRP A 138 6.03 -4.76 -10.36
CA TRP A 138 4.86 -5.25 -11.09
C TRP A 138 5.24 -6.04 -12.34
N ARG A 139 4.69 -7.24 -12.51
CA ARG A 139 4.94 -8.09 -13.69
C ARG A 139 4.29 -7.50 -14.94
N GLY A 140 4.99 -7.61 -16.07
CA GLY A 140 4.45 -7.23 -17.38
C GLY A 140 4.39 -5.73 -17.66
N THR A 141 4.80 -4.86 -16.73
CA THR A 141 4.76 -3.40 -16.93
C THR A 141 6.02 -2.85 -17.61
N GLY A 142 7.15 -3.55 -17.47
CA GLY A 142 8.47 -3.04 -17.88
C GLY A 142 9.00 -1.91 -17.00
N VAL A 143 8.27 -1.52 -15.95
CA VAL A 143 8.64 -0.43 -15.03
C VAL A 143 9.15 -1.03 -13.73
N PHE A 144 10.30 -0.55 -13.27
CA PHE A 144 10.88 -0.92 -11.99
C PHE A 144 11.18 0.34 -11.17
N VAL A 145 10.73 0.32 -9.92
CA VAL A 145 11.09 1.32 -8.91
C VAL A 145 11.82 0.60 -7.78
N PRO A 146 13.04 1.04 -7.43
CA PRO A 146 13.76 0.47 -6.30
C PRO A 146 12.96 0.60 -5.00
N PRO A 147 13.03 -0.38 -4.08
CA PRO A 147 12.34 -0.28 -2.80
C PRO A 147 12.86 0.92 -1.99
N THR A 148 11.94 1.59 -1.32
CA THR A 148 12.24 2.63 -0.34
C THR A 148 12.39 2.02 1.06
N MET A 149 13.15 2.68 1.93
CA MET A 149 13.29 2.28 3.34
C MET A 149 12.31 3.01 4.28
N ILE A 150 11.35 3.78 3.74
CA ILE A 150 10.35 4.46 4.57
C ILE A 150 9.07 3.59 4.65
N PRO A 151 8.16 3.57 3.66
CA PRO A 151 7.05 2.63 3.72
C PRO A 151 7.54 1.21 3.49
N GLY A 152 6.94 0.26 4.20
CA GLY A 152 7.11 -1.16 3.99
C GLY A 152 8.00 -1.86 5.04
N PRO A 153 7.95 -3.20 5.05
CA PRO A 153 8.74 -4.00 5.97
C PRO A 153 10.24 -3.85 5.72
N ARG A 154 11.00 -3.87 6.81
CA ARG A 154 12.45 -3.84 6.89
C ARG A 154 12.92 -4.99 7.78
N ALA A 155 14.08 -5.53 7.48
CA ALA A 155 14.69 -6.56 8.28
C ALA A 155 16.16 -6.24 8.54
N GLN A 156 16.60 -6.49 9.77
CA GLN A 156 18.02 -6.51 10.10
C GLN A 156 18.52 -7.95 10.04
N TRP A 157 19.47 -8.20 9.14
CA TRP A 157 20.08 -9.52 8.93
C TRP A 157 21.61 -9.36 8.88
N HIS A 158 22.32 -10.13 9.71
CA HIS A 158 23.79 -10.05 9.85
C HIS A 158 24.32 -8.62 10.07
N GLY A 159 23.61 -7.82 10.87
CA GLY A 159 24.02 -6.47 11.25
C GLY A 159 23.73 -5.38 10.21
N ALA A 160 23.29 -5.74 9.01
CA ALA A 160 22.85 -4.82 7.97
C ALA A 160 21.33 -4.78 7.87
N GLU A 161 20.81 -3.71 7.28
CA GLU A 161 19.39 -3.47 7.15
C GLU A 161 18.95 -3.50 5.69
N TYR A 162 17.81 -4.15 5.45
CA TYR A 162 17.29 -4.43 4.12
C TYR A 162 15.81 -4.09 4.02
N ALA A 163 15.36 -3.70 2.82
CA ALA A 163 13.94 -3.76 2.51
C ALA A 163 13.51 -5.23 2.51
N ALA A 164 12.32 -5.53 3.05
CA ALA A 164 11.88 -6.89 3.25
C ALA A 164 10.45 -7.12 2.73
N SER A 165 10.17 -8.34 2.32
CA SER A 165 8.82 -8.79 1.98
C SER A 165 8.67 -10.27 2.27
N TRP A 166 7.55 -10.68 2.86
CA TRP A 166 7.29 -12.09 3.11
C TRP A 166 7.16 -12.88 1.81
N THR A 167 7.86 -14.01 1.74
CA THR A 167 7.65 -15.03 0.69
C THR A 167 6.71 -16.12 1.16
N ASP A 168 6.71 -16.40 2.46
CA ASP A 168 5.79 -17.28 3.17
C ASP A 168 5.84 -16.90 4.67
N PRO A 169 5.04 -17.52 5.55
CA PRO A 169 5.02 -17.16 6.97
C PRO A 169 6.35 -17.28 7.73
N GLY A 170 7.30 -18.09 7.23
CA GLY A 170 8.60 -18.32 7.86
C GLY A 170 9.79 -17.66 7.16
N HIS A 171 9.61 -17.11 5.96
CA HIS A 171 10.71 -16.57 5.14
C HIS A 171 10.46 -15.15 4.65
N LEU A 172 11.55 -14.40 4.54
CA LEU A 172 11.58 -13.04 3.98
C LEU A 172 12.48 -13.03 2.74
N GLU A 173 12.02 -12.37 1.68
CA GLU A 173 12.92 -11.79 0.69
C GLU A 173 13.46 -10.48 1.26
N ILE A 174 14.79 -10.40 1.42
CA ILE A 174 15.52 -9.18 1.72
C ILE A 174 16.16 -8.62 0.45
N VAL A 175 16.09 -7.31 0.27
CA VAL A 175 16.54 -6.60 -0.94
C VAL A 175 17.48 -5.46 -0.57
N THR A 176 18.55 -5.31 -1.35
CA THR A 176 19.48 -4.19 -1.25
C THR A 176 19.81 -3.60 -2.61
N LEU A 177 20.22 -2.33 -2.58
CA LEU A 177 20.74 -1.58 -3.71
C LEU A 177 22.23 -1.34 -3.48
N ALA A 178 23.08 -1.92 -4.32
CA ALA A 178 24.53 -1.84 -4.16
C ALA A 178 25.22 -1.92 -5.53
N GLU A 179 26.48 -1.50 -5.63
CA GLU A 179 27.27 -1.69 -6.87
C GLU A 179 27.79 -3.13 -7.00
N THR A 180 28.06 -3.78 -5.87
CA THR A 180 28.57 -5.17 -5.81
C THR A 180 27.61 -6.03 -5.01
N ALA A 181 27.42 -7.28 -5.46
CA ALA A 181 26.59 -8.25 -4.78
C ALA A 181 27.12 -8.54 -3.36
N PRO A 182 26.31 -8.41 -2.31
CA PRO A 182 26.65 -9.00 -1.02
C PRO A 182 26.71 -10.52 -1.12
N ASP A 183 27.44 -11.15 -0.20
CA ASP A 183 27.62 -12.60 -0.19
C ASP A 183 26.29 -13.36 -0.14
N GLY A 184 26.13 -14.28 -1.09
CA GLY A 184 24.93 -15.12 -1.20
C GLY A 184 23.67 -14.40 -1.67
N PHE A 185 23.76 -13.13 -2.08
CA PHE A 185 22.66 -12.48 -2.78
C PHE A 185 22.71 -12.78 -4.27
N GLU A 186 21.54 -12.90 -4.88
CA GLU A 186 21.41 -13.00 -6.32
C GLU A 186 21.02 -11.66 -6.94
N GLN A 187 21.59 -11.37 -8.11
CA GLN A 187 21.27 -10.16 -8.85
C GLN A 187 19.97 -10.34 -9.62
N THR A 188 19.01 -9.45 -9.41
CA THR A 188 17.75 -9.44 -10.16
C THR A 188 17.76 -8.38 -11.27
N ARG A 189 18.49 -7.28 -11.06
CA ARG A 189 18.71 -6.18 -12.00
C ARG A 189 20.07 -5.52 -11.73
N PRO A 190 20.57 -4.67 -12.64
CA PRO A 190 21.72 -3.80 -12.34
C PRO A 190 21.54 -3.12 -10.98
N ASN A 191 22.51 -3.32 -10.10
CA ASN A 191 22.55 -2.79 -8.73
C ASN A 191 21.41 -3.20 -7.79
N VAL A 192 20.61 -4.23 -8.13
CA VAL A 192 19.52 -4.74 -7.28
C VAL A 192 19.79 -6.19 -6.94
N PHE A 193 19.97 -6.46 -5.66
CA PHE A 193 20.31 -7.78 -5.14
C PHE A 193 19.26 -8.24 -4.14
N ARG A 194 18.94 -9.52 -4.17
CA ARG A 194 18.02 -10.12 -3.20
C ARG A 194 18.57 -11.38 -2.58
N ARG A 195 17.99 -11.77 -1.45
CA ARG A 195 18.17 -13.09 -0.84
C ARG A 195 16.88 -13.47 -0.13
N VAL A 196 16.54 -14.76 -0.13
CA VAL A 196 15.50 -15.29 0.76
C VAL A 196 16.19 -15.83 2.01
N VAL A 197 15.73 -15.40 3.18
CA VAL A 197 16.26 -15.78 4.49
C VAL A 197 15.13 -16.26 5.39
N GLU A 198 15.45 -17.08 6.38
CA GLU A 198 14.48 -17.40 7.43
C GLU A 198 14.21 -16.16 8.27
N ALA A 199 12.93 -15.87 8.57
CA ALA A 199 12.55 -14.73 9.39
C ALA A 199 13.17 -14.80 10.79
N ALA A 200 13.42 -16.00 11.31
CA ALA A 200 14.07 -16.23 12.60
C ALA A 200 15.57 -15.87 12.62
N GLU A 201 16.23 -15.79 11.48
CA GLU A 201 17.62 -15.31 11.39
C GLU A 201 17.72 -13.78 11.47
N CYS A 202 16.62 -13.07 11.28
CA CYS A 202 16.59 -11.61 11.37
C CYS A 202 16.58 -11.17 12.83
N SER A 203 17.54 -10.33 13.22
CA SER A 203 17.60 -9.79 14.58
C SER A 203 16.44 -8.84 14.87
N ARG A 204 15.88 -8.21 13.82
CA ARG A 204 14.71 -7.33 13.88
C ARG A 204 13.92 -7.44 12.58
N ILE A 205 12.59 -7.43 12.67
CA ILE A 205 11.68 -7.26 11.54
C ILE A 205 10.69 -6.17 11.92
N PHE A 206 10.65 -5.09 11.15
CA PHE A 206 9.94 -3.87 11.56
C PHE A 206 9.54 -3.00 10.36
N GLU A 207 8.71 -2.00 10.62
CA GLU A 207 8.39 -0.94 9.68
C GLU A 207 8.56 0.40 10.40
N VAL A 208 9.01 1.43 9.66
CA VAL A 208 9.17 2.79 10.19
C VAL A 208 8.20 3.71 9.49
N SER A 209 7.35 4.39 10.26
CA SER A 209 6.49 5.45 9.73
C SER A 209 6.99 6.80 10.22
N PHE A 210 7.09 7.77 9.31
CA PHE A 210 7.41 9.15 9.64
C PHE A 210 6.18 10.02 9.42
N THR A 211 5.81 10.77 10.47
CA THR A 211 4.77 11.79 10.40
C THR A 211 5.38 13.18 10.48
N SER A 212 4.76 14.16 9.85
CA SER A 212 5.15 15.56 9.93
C SER A 212 3.96 16.48 9.74
N VAL A 213 4.20 17.78 9.89
CA VAL A 213 3.23 18.84 9.62
C VAL A 213 3.77 19.71 8.48
N TRP A 214 2.92 19.99 7.49
CA TRP A 214 3.18 20.89 6.38
C TRP A 214 2.28 22.12 6.46
N ARG A 215 2.82 23.30 6.10
CA ARG A 215 2.12 24.60 6.20
C ARG A 215 1.51 24.89 7.58
N GLY A 216 2.13 24.36 8.65
CA GLY A 216 1.73 24.58 10.04
C GLY A 216 0.41 23.94 10.49
N ALA A 217 -0.30 23.20 9.63
CA ALA A 217 -1.59 22.60 9.98
C ALA A 217 -1.87 21.24 9.32
N ILE A 218 -1.32 20.97 8.13
CA ILE A 218 -1.62 19.75 7.39
C ILE A 218 -0.72 18.64 7.89
N ARG A 219 -1.27 17.72 8.68
CA ARG A 219 -0.56 16.50 9.06
C ARG A 219 -0.32 15.64 7.83
N CYS A 220 0.83 14.97 7.77
CA CYS A 220 1.15 14.11 6.66
C CYS A 220 2.03 12.92 7.08
N THR A 221 1.94 11.83 6.32
CA THR A 221 2.84 10.68 6.39
C THR A 221 3.87 10.80 5.28
N MET A 222 5.16 10.76 5.62
CA MET A 222 6.24 10.81 4.64
C MET A 222 6.46 9.43 4.01
N LEU A 223 6.59 9.39 2.69
CA LEU A 223 6.79 8.19 1.88
C LEU A 223 8.21 8.09 1.34
N GLN A 224 8.81 9.23 1.02
CA GLN A 224 10.18 9.34 0.56
C GLN A 224 10.66 10.77 0.84
N SER A 225 11.95 10.94 1.09
CA SER A 225 12.56 12.26 1.16
C SER A 225 13.94 12.25 0.53
N ASN A 226 14.29 13.37 -0.09
CA ASN A 226 15.68 13.75 -0.35
C ASN A 226 15.96 15.09 0.35
N GLN A 227 17.04 15.77 -0.01
CA GLN A 227 17.43 17.05 0.61
C GLN A 227 16.52 18.23 0.22
N GLU A 228 15.78 18.13 -0.88
CA GLU A 228 14.98 19.24 -1.43
C GLU A 228 13.48 18.99 -1.27
N GLN A 229 13.03 17.75 -1.47
CA GLN A 229 11.63 17.38 -1.59
C GLN A 229 11.32 16.13 -0.75
N ALA A 230 10.09 16.08 -0.27
CA ALA A 230 9.49 14.92 0.36
C ALA A 230 8.18 14.55 -0.34
N ALA A 231 8.02 13.27 -0.68
CA ALA A 231 6.74 12.72 -1.09
C ALA A 231 5.93 12.37 0.17
N VAL A 232 4.70 12.87 0.26
CA VAL A 232 3.87 12.75 1.46
C VAL A 232 2.43 12.34 1.12
N LEU A 233 1.76 11.69 2.07
CA LEU A 233 0.31 11.56 2.11
C LEU A 233 -0.26 12.62 3.05
N LEU A 234 -1.14 13.48 2.55
CA LEU A 234 -1.80 14.50 3.36
C LEU A 234 -2.99 13.90 4.10
N HIS A 235 -3.11 14.23 5.38
CA HIS A 235 -4.22 13.84 6.24
C HIS A 235 -5.13 15.06 6.41
N CYS A 236 -5.99 15.28 5.42
CA CYS A 236 -6.91 16.41 5.36
C CYS A 236 -8.16 16.05 4.55
N ASP A 237 -9.14 16.94 4.51
CA ASP A 237 -10.31 16.79 3.65
C ASP A 237 -9.96 17.06 2.17
N ALA A 238 -10.88 16.66 1.28
CA ALA A 238 -10.69 16.77 -0.17
C ALA A 238 -10.56 18.23 -0.66
N GLN A 239 -11.21 19.19 0.00
CA GLN A 239 -11.11 20.60 -0.37
C GLN A 239 -9.72 21.14 -0.04
N THR A 240 -9.24 20.90 1.18
CA THR A 240 -7.90 21.26 1.61
C THR A 240 -6.82 20.61 0.73
N ALA A 241 -7.00 19.34 0.36
CA ALA A 241 -6.09 18.65 -0.56
C ALA A 241 -6.08 19.28 -1.96
N ALA A 242 -7.24 19.63 -2.49
CA ALA A 242 -7.36 20.30 -3.79
C ALA A 242 -6.73 21.70 -3.77
N ASP A 243 -6.97 22.49 -2.73
CA ASP A 243 -6.39 23.83 -2.54
C ASP A 243 -4.86 23.77 -2.39
N ALA A 244 -4.35 22.67 -1.85
CA ALA A 244 -2.92 22.41 -1.79
C ALA A 244 -2.31 22.02 -3.15
N GLY A 245 -3.11 21.55 -4.12
CA GLY A 245 -2.64 20.99 -5.38
C GLY A 245 -2.25 19.51 -5.29
N ALA A 246 -2.72 18.80 -4.26
CA ALA A 246 -2.44 17.38 -4.09
C ALA A 246 -3.16 16.51 -5.12
N VAL A 247 -2.56 15.37 -5.44
CA VAL A 247 -3.17 14.34 -6.28
C VAL A 247 -4.03 13.45 -5.38
N ALA A 248 -5.34 13.43 -5.60
CA ALA A 248 -6.20 12.41 -5.03
C ALA A 248 -5.89 11.06 -5.70
N LEU A 249 -5.22 10.16 -4.98
CA LEU A 249 -4.99 8.79 -5.46
C LEU A 249 -6.30 8.02 -5.43
N GLU A 250 -7.07 8.24 -4.36
CA GLU A 250 -8.41 7.72 -4.10
C GLU A 250 -9.09 8.61 -3.05
N PRO A 251 -10.42 8.50 -2.82
CA PRO A 251 -11.11 9.32 -1.83
C PRO A 251 -10.44 9.20 -0.47
N GLY A 252 -9.98 10.30 0.12
CA GLY A 252 -9.31 10.32 1.43
C GLY A 252 -7.81 9.97 1.42
N VAL A 253 -7.20 9.61 0.27
CA VAL A 253 -5.74 9.45 0.14
C VAL A 253 -5.20 10.47 -0.84
N PHE A 254 -4.50 11.47 -0.31
CA PHE A 254 -4.01 12.59 -1.08
C PHE A 254 -2.48 12.60 -1.07
N TRP A 255 -1.88 12.47 -2.24
CA TRP A 255 -0.43 12.48 -2.42
C TRP A 255 0.07 13.86 -2.85
N HIS A 256 1.20 14.30 -2.31
CA HIS A 256 1.86 15.52 -2.75
C HIS A 256 3.39 15.41 -2.64
N LEU A 257 4.11 16.09 -3.54
CA LEU A 257 5.52 16.42 -3.37
C LEU A 257 5.66 17.80 -2.72
N VAL A 258 6.30 17.89 -1.56
CA VAL A 258 6.46 19.14 -0.80
C VAL A 258 7.94 19.46 -0.55
N PRO A 259 8.34 20.73 -0.43
CA PRO A 259 9.71 21.06 -0.05
C PRO A 259 10.05 20.49 1.33
N GLN A 260 11.18 19.78 1.44
CA GLN A 260 11.58 19.13 2.69
C GLN A 260 11.72 20.14 3.83
N ALA A 261 12.23 21.34 3.53
CA ALA A 261 12.44 22.41 4.50
C ALA A 261 11.14 23.00 5.08
N GLU A 262 9.98 22.73 4.47
CA GLU A 262 8.67 23.17 4.97
C GLU A 262 8.03 22.16 5.92
N LEU A 263 8.62 20.97 6.09
CA LEU A 263 8.13 19.96 7.01
C LEU A 263 8.60 20.25 8.44
N THR A 264 7.66 20.38 9.35
CA THR A 264 7.89 20.56 10.78
C THR A 264 7.40 19.35 11.57
N GLU A 265 7.76 19.27 12.85
CA GLU A 265 7.30 18.21 13.76
C GLU A 265 7.55 16.79 13.23
N VAL A 266 8.68 16.59 12.53
CA VAL A 266 9.03 15.28 11.98
C VAL A 266 9.27 14.29 13.14
N SER A 267 8.48 13.22 13.16
CA SER A 267 8.53 12.17 14.17
C SER A 267 8.52 10.80 13.52
N GLY A 268 9.40 9.91 13.97
CA GLY A 268 9.49 8.53 13.51
C GLY A 268 8.90 7.58 14.55
N THR A 269 8.06 6.65 14.09
CA THR A 269 7.53 5.55 14.90
C THR A 269 7.97 4.23 14.28
N THR A 270 8.37 3.29 15.12
CA THR A 270 8.76 1.94 14.67
C THR A 270 7.72 0.94 15.16
N SER A 271 7.19 0.14 14.23
CA SER A 271 6.37 -1.02 14.54
C SER A 271 7.21 -2.27 14.35
N GLU A 272 7.47 -3.01 15.42
CA GLU A 272 8.28 -4.23 15.37
C GLU A 272 7.41 -5.48 15.49
N LEU A 273 7.80 -6.55 14.80
CA LEU A 273 7.32 -7.87 15.15
C LEU A 273 8.10 -8.41 16.34
N PRO A 274 7.43 -9.06 17.31
CA PRO A 274 8.14 -9.80 18.33
C PRO A 274 8.95 -10.90 17.66
N VAL A 275 10.27 -10.84 17.79
CA VAL A 275 11.17 -11.90 17.35
C VAL A 275 10.99 -13.09 18.30
N ALA A 276 10.83 -14.29 17.74
CA ALA A 276 10.62 -15.52 18.49
C ALA A 276 11.90 -16.01 19.18
#